data_AF-A0A952KHQ0-F1
#
_entry.id   AF-A0A952KHQ0-F1
#
_cell.length_a   1.000
_cell.length_b   1.000
_cell.length_c   1.000
_cell.angle_alpha   90.00
_cell.angle_beta   90.00
_cell.angle_gamma   90.00
#
_symmetry.space_group_name_H-M   'P 1'
#
loop_
_entity.id
_entity.type
_entity.pdbx_description
1 polymer ?
#
loop_
_entity_poly.entity_id
_entity_poly.type
_entity_poly.pdbx_seq_one_letter_code
_entity_poly.pdbx_strand_id
1 'polypeptide(L)'
;MRPQPIAPQAAFDLMRDGAVLVDVREMSEREGGTIAGARHHPLSTLVPGEVTAAAGQAVIFHCRSGRRTTVNADNLRAATSAEAVFLLDGGIDAWEKSGLPVRKDKGRAIALQRQVMIAAGSLVLLGVALSVLAWGPFLAIAGLVGAGLLISGVTGSCTMARLLMLAPWNRI
;
A
#
# COMPACT_ATOMS: atom_id res chain seq x y z
N MET A 1 -2.69 29.20 -1.00
CA MET A 1 -3.90 28.92 -0.20
C MET A 1 -3.72 27.58 0.49
N ARG A 2 -3.93 27.48 1.80
CA ARG A 2 -3.78 26.18 2.49
C ARG A 2 -4.91 25.22 2.10
N PRO A 3 -4.62 23.93 1.87
CA PRO A 3 -5.65 22.93 1.63
C PRO A 3 -6.66 22.89 2.77
N GLN A 4 -7.95 22.82 2.45
CA GLN A 4 -9.02 22.75 3.45
C GLN A 4 -9.49 21.30 3.67
N PRO A 5 -9.88 20.92 4.89
CA PRO A 5 -10.48 19.61 5.13
C PRO A 5 -11.84 19.51 4.42
N ILE A 6 -12.16 18.32 3.91
CA ILE A 6 -13.46 18.01 3.29
C ILE A 6 -14.01 16.68 3.83
N ALA A 7 -15.30 16.66 4.14
CA ALA A 7 -15.97 15.44 4.60
C ALA A 7 -16.08 14.38 3.49
N PRO A 8 -16.10 13.08 3.81
CA PRO A 8 -16.13 12.02 2.80
C PRO A 8 -17.28 12.11 1.78
N GLN A 9 -18.49 12.47 2.22
CA GLN A 9 -19.63 12.59 1.31
C GLN A 9 -19.46 13.74 0.31
N ALA A 10 -19.02 14.92 0.79
CA ALA A 10 -18.75 16.06 -0.07
C ALA A 10 -17.58 15.78 -1.04
N ALA A 11 -16.56 15.04 -0.60
CA ALA A 11 -15.48 14.59 -1.46
C ALA A 11 -15.99 13.63 -2.56
N PHE A 12 -16.88 12.69 -2.20
CA PHE A 12 -17.51 11.78 -3.16
C PHE A 12 -18.35 12.53 -4.20
N ASP A 13 -19.10 13.55 -3.80
CA ASP A 13 -19.87 14.38 -4.72
C ASP A 13 -18.95 15.17 -5.66
N LEU A 14 -17.90 15.81 -5.13
CA LEU A 14 -16.88 16.48 -5.97
C LEU A 14 -16.19 15.51 -6.94
N MET A 15 -15.92 14.28 -6.53
CA MET A 15 -15.34 13.27 -7.43
C MET A 15 -16.29 12.94 -8.59
N ARG A 16 -17.61 12.93 -8.37
CA ARG A 16 -18.60 12.75 -9.44
C ARG A 16 -18.64 13.94 -10.39
N ASP A 17 -18.36 15.13 -9.88
CA ASP A 17 -18.23 16.37 -10.67
C ASP A 17 -16.83 16.50 -11.33
N GLY A 18 -15.98 15.48 -11.19
CA GLY A 18 -14.69 15.39 -11.88
C GLY A 18 -13.48 15.80 -11.05
N ALA A 19 -13.59 15.97 -9.73
CA ALA A 19 -12.42 16.19 -8.88
C ALA A 19 -11.45 15.00 -8.90
N VAL A 20 -10.16 15.30 -8.85
CA VAL A 20 -9.09 14.30 -8.81
C VAL A 20 -8.81 13.91 -7.36
N LEU A 21 -9.10 12.66 -7.01
CA LEU A 21 -8.70 12.09 -5.73
C LEU A 21 -7.29 11.49 -5.82
N VAL A 22 -6.45 11.79 -4.83
CA VAL A 22 -5.05 11.32 -4.76
C VAL A 22 -4.80 10.58 -3.45
N ASP A 23 -4.38 9.31 -3.55
CA ASP A 23 -3.92 8.48 -2.44
C ASP A 23 -2.42 8.69 -2.23
N VAL A 24 -2.04 9.24 -1.06
CA VAL A 24 -0.63 9.50 -0.71
C VAL A 24 -0.02 8.42 0.20
N ARG A 25 -0.73 7.29 0.37
CA ARG A 25 -0.22 6.14 1.11
C ARG A 25 0.85 5.38 0.34
N GLU A 26 1.62 4.56 1.04
CA GLU A 26 2.57 3.65 0.41
C GLU A 26 1.86 2.47 -0.28
N MET A 27 2.54 1.82 -1.24
CA MET A 27 1.97 0.68 -1.97
C MET A 27 1.46 -0.44 -1.05
N SER A 28 2.22 -0.75 0.01
CA SER A 28 1.85 -1.78 0.99
C SER A 28 0.54 -1.48 1.73
N GLU A 29 0.21 -0.19 1.92
CA GLU A 29 -1.04 0.21 2.58
C GLU A 29 -2.26 0.08 1.65
N ARG A 30 -2.06 0.13 0.33
CA ARG A 30 -3.13 0.02 -0.68
C ARG A 30 -3.65 -1.41 -0.83
N GLU A 31 -2.88 -2.41 -0.43
CA GLU A 31 -3.32 -3.82 -0.36
C GLU A 31 -4.55 -3.99 0.55
N GLY A 32 -4.71 -3.14 1.58
CA GLY A 32 -5.87 -3.16 2.48
C GLY A 32 -7.17 -2.59 1.90
N GLY A 33 -7.10 -1.97 0.72
CA GLY A 33 -8.23 -1.33 0.05
C GLY A 33 -7.89 0.07 -0.47
N THR A 34 -8.53 0.45 -1.57
CA THR A 34 -8.35 1.74 -2.26
C THR A 34 -9.69 2.38 -2.62
N ILE A 35 -9.76 3.71 -2.62
CA ILE A 35 -10.96 4.41 -3.10
C ILE A 35 -10.96 4.34 -4.63
N ALA A 36 -12.09 3.96 -5.22
CA ALA A 36 -12.20 3.83 -6.67
C ALA A 36 -11.98 5.20 -7.35
N GLY A 37 -11.11 5.23 -8.37
CA GLY A 37 -10.75 6.46 -9.08
C GLY A 37 -9.63 7.28 -8.43
N ALA A 38 -9.12 6.86 -7.27
CA ALA A 38 -7.96 7.52 -6.66
C ALA A 38 -6.69 7.27 -7.48
N ARG A 39 -5.97 8.34 -7.83
CA ARG A 39 -4.62 8.29 -8.39
C ARG A 39 -3.63 8.07 -7.28
N HIS A 40 -2.60 7.26 -7.52
CA HIS A 40 -1.63 6.92 -6.48
C HIS A 40 -0.35 7.72 -6.65
N HIS A 41 -0.02 8.51 -5.65
CA HIS A 41 1.23 9.28 -5.58
C HIS A 41 1.74 9.24 -4.14
N PRO A 42 2.61 8.27 -3.77
CA PRO A 42 3.14 8.14 -2.42
C PRO A 42 3.76 9.45 -1.93
N LEU A 43 3.51 9.82 -0.68
CA LEU A 43 4.08 11.04 -0.11
C LEU A 43 5.61 11.05 -0.14
N SER A 44 6.25 9.87 -0.02
CA SER A 44 7.70 9.71 -0.04
C SER A 44 8.35 10.05 -1.38
N THR A 45 7.61 9.93 -2.49
CA THR A 45 8.10 10.19 -3.85
C THR A 45 7.44 11.40 -4.50
N LEU A 46 6.49 12.04 -3.81
CA LEU A 46 5.69 13.12 -4.37
C LEU A 46 6.56 14.35 -4.64
N VAL A 47 6.58 14.80 -5.88
CA VAL A 47 7.31 16.00 -6.30
C VAL A 47 6.37 17.18 -6.58
N PRO A 48 6.85 18.43 -6.47
CA PRO A 48 6.06 19.60 -6.82
C PRO A 48 5.54 19.53 -8.26
N GLY A 49 4.26 19.87 -8.47
CA GLY A 49 3.61 19.86 -9.79
C GLY A 49 3.32 18.48 -10.41
N GLU A 50 3.60 17.37 -9.72
CA GLU A 50 3.35 16.02 -10.23
C GLU A 50 1.87 15.72 -10.47
N VAL A 51 1.00 16.25 -9.60
CA VAL A 51 -0.44 15.98 -9.65
C VAL A 51 -1.12 16.97 -10.60
N THR A 52 -1.51 16.47 -11.77
CA THR A 52 -2.20 17.22 -12.81
C THR A 52 -3.72 17.13 -12.67
N ALA A 53 -4.39 18.26 -12.79
CA ALA A 53 -5.85 18.39 -12.86
C ALA A 53 -6.21 19.36 -13.99
N ALA A 54 -7.34 19.14 -14.67
CA ALA A 54 -7.82 20.06 -15.69
C ALA A 54 -8.30 21.38 -15.07
N ALA A 55 -8.42 22.43 -15.88
CA ALA A 55 -8.95 23.71 -15.42
C ALA A 55 -10.34 23.53 -14.79
N GLY A 56 -10.52 24.07 -13.58
CA GLY A 56 -11.77 23.95 -12.81
C GLY A 56 -11.91 22.66 -11.99
N GLN A 57 -11.04 21.66 -12.15
CA GLN A 57 -11.08 20.46 -11.31
C GLN A 57 -10.39 20.70 -9.96
N ALA A 58 -11.06 20.29 -8.89
CA ALA A 58 -10.45 20.25 -7.57
C ALA A 58 -9.54 19.03 -7.40
N VAL A 59 -8.53 19.14 -6.55
CA VAL A 59 -7.67 18.02 -6.13
C VAL A 59 -7.93 17.70 -4.67
N ILE A 60 -8.19 16.44 -4.35
CA ILE A 60 -8.45 15.95 -3.01
C ILE A 60 -7.35 14.97 -2.64
N PHE A 61 -6.59 15.24 -1.59
CA PHE A 61 -5.58 14.30 -1.09
C PHE A 61 -6.14 13.49 0.08
N HIS A 62 -5.82 12.19 0.14
CA HIS A 62 -6.13 11.37 1.29
C HIS A 62 -4.96 10.46 1.69
N CYS A 63 -4.95 10.09 2.97
CA CYS A 63 -4.09 9.04 3.50
C CYS A 63 -4.94 8.01 4.24
N ARG A 64 -4.38 7.33 5.25
CA ARG A 64 -5.14 6.38 6.08
C ARG A 64 -6.20 7.08 6.94
N SER A 65 -5.76 8.00 7.81
CA SER A 65 -6.60 8.63 8.84
C SER A 65 -6.68 10.15 8.79
N GLY A 66 -6.18 10.78 7.72
CA GLY A 66 -6.12 12.25 7.57
C GLY A 66 -4.90 12.92 8.21
N ARG A 67 -4.27 12.32 9.24
CA ARG A 67 -3.13 12.94 9.95
C ARG A 67 -1.93 13.24 9.05
N ARG A 68 -1.56 12.30 8.17
CA ARG A 68 -0.39 12.43 7.29
C ARG A 68 -0.57 13.59 6.31
N THR A 69 -1.77 13.74 5.77
CA THR A 69 -2.13 14.81 4.84
C THR A 69 -2.17 16.17 5.54
N THR A 70 -2.69 16.25 6.76
CA THR A 70 -2.70 17.51 7.55
C THR A 70 -1.28 17.98 7.88
N VAL A 71 -0.40 17.07 8.31
CA VAL A 71 1.00 17.42 8.66
C VAL A 71 1.79 17.90 7.44
N ASN A 72 1.48 17.39 6.25
CA ASN A 72 2.21 17.70 5.01
C ASN A 72 1.41 18.61 4.07
N ALA A 73 0.47 19.40 4.59
CA ALA A 73 -0.45 20.19 3.79
C ALA A 73 0.26 21.16 2.83
N ASP A 74 1.36 21.78 3.25
CA ASP A 74 2.13 22.70 2.41
C ASP A 74 2.83 21.96 1.25
N ASN A 75 3.39 20.77 1.49
CA ASN A 75 3.99 19.93 0.45
C ASN A 75 2.93 19.45 -0.56
N LEU A 76 1.76 19.02 -0.07
CA LEU A 76 0.64 18.58 -0.92
C LEU A 76 0.07 19.72 -1.75
N ARG A 77 0.06 20.94 -1.21
CA ARG A 77 -0.32 22.13 -2.00
C ARG A 77 0.67 22.42 -3.12
N ALA A 78 1.97 22.24 -2.87
CA ALA A 78 3.00 22.40 -3.89
C ALA A 78 2.98 21.31 -4.97
N ALA A 79 2.40 20.14 -4.66
CA ALA A 79 2.32 19.00 -5.57
C ALA A 79 1.34 19.20 -6.74
N THR A 80 0.49 20.23 -6.72
CA THR A 80 -0.50 20.49 -7.79
C THR A 80 -0.66 21.98 -8.09
N SER A 81 -0.97 22.29 -9.34
CA SER A 81 -1.35 23.64 -9.79
C SER A 81 -2.85 23.93 -9.65
N ALA A 82 -3.65 22.97 -9.17
CA ALA A 82 -5.09 23.15 -9.00
C ALA A 82 -5.42 24.32 -8.05
N GLU A 83 -6.44 25.08 -8.40
CA GLU A 83 -6.89 26.22 -7.59
C GLU A 83 -7.51 25.73 -6.27
N ALA A 84 -8.48 24.81 -6.38
CA ALA A 84 -9.15 24.16 -5.26
C ALA A 84 -8.40 22.88 -4.84
N VAL A 85 -7.87 22.88 -3.61
CA VAL A 85 -7.16 21.73 -3.03
C VAL A 85 -7.76 21.41 -1.67
N PHE A 86 -8.13 20.15 -1.47
CA PHE A 86 -8.76 19.66 -0.25
C PHE A 86 -8.01 18.47 0.33
N LEU A 87 -8.19 18.25 1.63
CA LEU A 87 -7.70 17.07 2.36
C LEU A 87 -8.90 16.27 2.84
N LEU A 88 -8.98 14.99 2.50
CA LEU A 88 -10.06 14.12 2.95
C LEU A 88 -9.99 13.95 4.47
N ASP A 89 -10.98 14.48 5.16
CA ASP A 89 -11.04 14.42 6.62
C ASP A 89 -11.23 12.98 7.09
N GLY A 90 -10.43 12.58 8.08
CA GLY A 90 -10.36 11.20 8.57
C GLY A 90 -9.84 10.16 7.57
N GLY A 91 -9.42 10.55 6.36
CA GLY A 91 -8.83 9.66 5.35
C GLY A 91 -9.75 8.53 4.88
N ILE A 92 -9.14 7.44 4.39
CA ILE A 92 -9.90 6.25 3.94
C ILE A 92 -10.65 5.56 5.09
N ASP A 93 -10.18 5.69 6.33
CA ASP A 93 -10.87 5.13 7.50
C ASP A 93 -12.25 5.78 7.70
N ALA A 94 -12.36 7.11 7.53
CA ALA A 94 -13.63 7.82 7.58
C ALA A 94 -14.48 7.58 6.33
N TRP A 95 -13.86 7.44 5.16
CA TRP A 95 -14.56 7.04 3.93
C TRP A 95 -15.29 5.71 4.09
N GLU A 96 -14.61 4.69 4.62
CA GLU A 96 -15.23 3.39 4.89
C GLU A 96 -16.35 3.47 5.94
N LYS A 97 -16.14 4.24 7.01
CA LYS A 97 -17.16 4.44 8.06
C LYS A 97 -18.41 5.13 7.53
N SER A 98 -18.28 5.99 6.53
CA SER A 98 -19.41 6.64 5.85
C SER A 98 -20.14 5.71 4.87
N GLY A 99 -19.75 4.44 4.77
CA GLY A 99 -20.38 3.46 3.88
C GLY A 99 -20.07 3.67 2.39
N LEU A 100 -19.09 4.52 2.07
CA LEU A 100 -18.70 4.81 0.70
C LEU A 100 -17.89 3.66 0.08
N PRO A 101 -17.96 3.46 -1.24
CA PRO A 101 -17.35 2.30 -1.88
C PRO A 101 -15.82 2.34 -1.79
N VAL A 102 -15.25 1.24 -1.32
CA VAL A 102 -13.81 0.97 -1.37
C VAL A 102 -13.59 -0.27 -2.22
N ARG A 103 -12.68 -0.16 -3.18
CA ARG A 103 -12.14 -1.29 -3.92
C ARG A 103 -11.14 -2.01 -3.01
N LYS A 104 -11.64 -3.02 -2.33
CA LYS A 104 -10.79 -4.09 -1.79
C LYS A 104 -10.61 -5.07 -2.93
N ASP A 105 -9.38 -5.39 -3.31
CA ASP A 105 -9.14 -6.43 -4.29
C ASP A 105 -9.60 -7.75 -3.67
N LYS A 106 -10.86 -8.12 -3.90
CA LYS A 106 -11.56 -9.24 -3.27
C LYS A 106 -11.04 -10.61 -3.71
N GLY A 107 -9.79 -10.72 -4.17
CA GLY A 107 -9.31 -11.97 -4.72
C GLY A 107 -7.81 -12.12 -4.96
N ARG A 108 -6.94 -11.24 -4.45
CA ARG A 108 -5.49 -11.41 -4.66
C ARG A 108 -4.76 -11.84 -3.40
N ALA A 109 -3.76 -12.70 -3.64
CA ALA A 109 -3.04 -13.53 -2.69
C ALA A 109 -2.68 -12.84 -1.37
N ILE A 110 -2.64 -13.65 -0.31
CA ILE A 110 -2.06 -13.34 1.01
C ILE A 110 -0.91 -12.33 0.87
N ALA A 111 -0.84 -11.28 1.69
CA ALA A 111 0.23 -10.28 1.65
C ALA A 111 1.61 -10.94 1.44
N LEU A 112 2.46 -10.39 0.57
CA LEU A 112 3.70 -11.06 0.13
C LEU A 112 4.59 -11.47 1.31
N GLN A 113 4.67 -10.63 2.34
CA GLN A 113 5.40 -10.94 3.57
C GLN A 113 4.83 -12.16 4.32
N ARG A 114 3.50 -12.33 4.31
CA ARG A 114 2.83 -13.49 4.90
C ARG A 114 3.01 -14.75 4.03
N GLN A 115 3.11 -14.62 2.70
CA GLN A 115 3.53 -15.73 1.84
C GLN A 115 4.96 -16.18 2.16
N VAL A 116 5.89 -15.23 2.36
CA VAL A 116 7.29 -15.54 2.73
C VAL A 116 7.35 -16.26 4.08
N MET A 117 6.64 -15.76 5.10
CA MET A 117 6.60 -16.40 6.42
C MET A 117 6.05 -17.82 6.36
N ILE A 118 4.96 -18.03 5.62
CA ILE A 118 4.38 -19.37 5.43
C ILE A 118 5.38 -20.28 4.70
N ALA A 119 5.97 -19.83 3.58
CA ALA A 119 6.89 -20.65 2.79
C ALA A 119 8.16 -21.02 3.57
N ALA A 120 8.83 -20.04 4.18
CA ALA A 120 10.04 -20.27 4.96
C ALA A 120 9.76 -21.15 6.19
N GLY A 121 8.67 -20.87 6.91
CA GLY A 121 8.24 -21.68 8.06
C GLY A 121 7.93 -23.12 7.69
N SER A 122 7.19 -23.35 6.60
CA SER A 122 6.88 -24.69 6.11
C SER A 122 8.13 -25.46 5.68
N LEU A 123 9.07 -24.82 4.99
CA LEU A 123 10.35 -25.43 4.59
C LEU A 123 11.17 -25.87 5.81
N VAL A 124 11.26 -25.04 6.85
CA VAL A 124 11.97 -25.36 8.08
C VAL A 124 11.29 -26.51 8.82
N LEU A 125 9.97 -26.44 9.02
CA LEU A 125 9.22 -27.48 9.71
C LEU A 125 9.33 -28.83 9.00
N LEU A 126 9.20 -28.85 7.67
CA LEU A 126 9.35 -30.07 6.86
C LEU A 126 10.79 -30.59 6.90
N GLY A 127 11.80 -29.72 6.77
CA GLY A 127 13.20 -30.12 6.83
C GLY A 127 13.59 -30.75 8.17
N VAL A 128 13.11 -30.17 9.28
CA VAL A 128 13.33 -30.72 10.63
C VAL A 128 12.59 -32.05 10.81
N ALA A 129 11.32 -32.13 10.41
CA ALA A 129 10.54 -33.37 10.53
C ALA A 129 11.17 -34.52 9.72
N LEU A 130 11.58 -34.26 8.47
CA LEU A 130 12.26 -35.26 7.63
C LEU A 130 13.64 -35.64 8.16
N SER A 131 14.35 -34.72 8.81
CA SER A 131 15.63 -35.01 9.45
C SER A 131 15.49 -36.03 10.57
N VAL A 132 14.46 -35.86 11.41
CA VAL A 132 14.17 -36.76 12.54
C VAL A 132 13.64 -38.11 12.07
N LEU A 133 12.79 -38.12 11.02
CA LEU A 133 12.02 -39.30 10.63
C LEU A 133 12.63 -40.14 9.51
N ALA A 134 13.49 -39.56 8.67
CA ALA A 134 14.01 -40.25 7.48
C ALA A 134 15.54 -40.20 7.39
N TRP A 135 16.15 -39.02 7.35
CA TRP A 135 17.59 -38.87 7.12
C TRP A 135 18.15 -37.54 7.64
N GLY A 136 19.17 -37.60 8.50
CA GLY A 136 19.78 -36.43 9.14
C GLY A 136 20.19 -35.25 8.24
N PRO A 137 20.66 -35.45 6.98
CA PRO A 137 21.03 -34.35 6.08
C PRO A 137 19.89 -33.39 5.73
N PHE A 138 18.62 -33.76 5.91
CA PHE A 138 17.50 -32.82 5.69
C PHE A 138 17.53 -31.61 6.63
N LEU A 139 18.28 -31.67 7.74
CA LEU A 139 18.53 -30.52 8.61
C LEU A 139 19.23 -29.36 7.86
N ALA A 140 19.98 -29.65 6.79
CA ALA A 140 20.61 -28.63 5.96
C ALA A 140 19.60 -27.65 5.33
N ILE A 141 18.36 -28.10 5.07
CA ILE A 141 17.29 -27.22 4.57
C ILE A 141 16.97 -26.13 5.60
N ALA A 142 16.84 -26.49 6.88
CA ALA A 142 16.59 -25.52 7.94
C ALA A 142 17.76 -24.53 8.09
N GLY A 143 18.99 -25.04 8.02
CA GLY A 143 20.20 -24.20 8.04
C GLY A 143 20.27 -23.20 6.88
N LEU A 144 19.98 -23.65 5.65
CA LEU A 144 19.99 -22.80 4.45
C LEU A 144 18.89 -21.73 4.50
N VAL A 145 17.67 -22.09 4.91
CA VAL A 145 16.57 -21.12 5.04
C VAL A 145 16.91 -20.08 6.13
N GLY A 146 17.44 -20.51 7.28
CA GLY A 146 17.87 -19.62 8.36
C GLY A 146 18.96 -18.63 7.92
N ALA A 147 20.00 -19.12 7.24
CA ALA A 147 21.06 -18.27 6.68
C ALA A 147 20.50 -17.26 5.67
N GLY A 148 19.58 -17.69 4.80
CA GLY A 148 18.91 -16.82 3.84
C GLY A 148 18.08 -15.71 4.50
N LEU A 149 17.38 -16.00 5.60
CA LEU A 149 16.63 -15.00 6.36
C LEU A 149 17.55 -13.96 7.02
N LEU A 150 18.68 -14.39 7.59
CA LEU A 150 19.68 -13.48 8.18
C LEU A 150 20.27 -12.54 7.13
N ILE A 151 20.71 -13.08 5.99
CA ILE A 151 21.24 -12.28 4.88
C ILE A 151 20.18 -11.31 4.34
N SER A 152 18.92 -11.78 4.22
CA SER A 152 17.82 -10.92 3.78
C SER A 152 17.55 -9.77 4.74
N GLY A 153 17.64 -10.03 6.05
CA GLY A 153 17.49 -9.00 7.09
C GLY A 153 18.61 -7.97 7.07
N VAL A 154 19.86 -8.39 6.85
CA VAL A 154 21.02 -7.49 6.75
C VAL A 154 21.00 -6.66 5.47
N THR A 155 20.63 -7.26 4.33
CA THR A 155 20.68 -6.60 3.01
C THR A 155 19.40 -5.83 2.66
N GLY A 156 18.32 -6.00 3.43
CA GLY A 156 17.00 -5.47 3.10
C GLY A 156 16.37 -6.09 1.84
N SER A 157 16.96 -7.17 1.30
CA SER A 157 16.49 -7.81 0.07
C SER A 157 16.05 -9.25 0.35
N CYS A 158 14.77 -9.55 0.13
CA CYS A 158 14.24 -10.91 0.31
C CYS A 158 14.17 -11.65 -1.02
N THR A 159 15.11 -12.57 -1.27
CA THR A 159 15.13 -13.41 -2.48
C THR A 159 13.84 -14.23 -2.63
N MET A 160 13.29 -14.73 -1.53
CA MET A 160 12.03 -15.47 -1.52
C MET A 160 10.85 -14.58 -1.95
N ALA A 161 10.78 -13.34 -1.48
CA ALA A 161 9.76 -12.39 -1.92
C ALA A 161 9.87 -12.11 -3.43
N ARG A 162 11.10 -11.95 -3.95
CA ARG A 162 11.35 -11.77 -5.39
C ARG A 162 10.87 -12.95 -6.22
N LEU A 163 11.07 -14.19 -5.73
CA LEU A 163 10.56 -15.39 -6.38
C LEU A 163 9.03 -15.47 -6.33
N LEU A 164 8.43 -15.20 -5.18
CA LEU A 164 6.98 -15.26 -4.99
C LEU A 164 6.22 -14.20 -5.81
N MET A 165 6.86 -13.07 -6.14
CA MET A 165 6.28 -12.10 -7.07
C MET A 165 6.04 -12.67 -8.48
N LEU A 166 6.77 -13.71 -8.89
CA LEU A 166 6.58 -14.37 -10.19
C LEU A 166 5.35 -15.28 -10.21
N ALA A 167 4.75 -15.60 -9.06
CA ALA A 167 3.64 -16.53 -8.99
C ALA A 167 2.36 -15.97 -9.67
N PRO A 168 1.54 -16.82 -10.33
CA PRO A 168 0.41 -16.36 -11.14
C PRO A 168 -0.64 -15.60 -10.32
N TRP A 169 -0.76 -15.86 -9.02
CA TRP A 169 -1.63 -15.13 -8.10
C TRP A 169 -1.06 -13.79 -7.62
N ASN A 170 0.16 -13.40 -7.99
CA ASN A 170 0.80 -12.14 -7.58
C ASN A 170 1.06 -11.11 -8.71
N ARG A 171 0.82 -11.48 -9.97
CA ARG A 171 0.85 -10.62 -11.18
C ARG A 171 -0.47 -9.81 -11.48
N ILE A 172 -1.04 -8.96 -10.58
CA ILE A 172 -2.20 -8.02 -10.92
C ILE A 172 -1.46 -6.71 -11.12
#